data_AF-A0A951REY4-F1
#
_entry.id   AF-A0A951REY4-F1
#
_cell.length_a   1.000
_cell.length_b   1.000
_cell.length_c   1.000
_cell.angle_alpha   90.00
_cell.angle_beta   90.00
_cell.angle_gamma   90.00
#
_symmetry.space_group_name_H-M   'P 1'
#
loop_
_entity.id
_entity.type
_entity.pdbx_description
1 polymer ?
#
loop_
_entity_poly.entity_id
_entity_poly.type
_entity_poly.pdbx_seq_one_letter_code
_entity_poly.pdbx_strand_id
1 'polypeptide(L)'
;MKRFGQEISNRKKLFKHIKTALFVGIILNIINQQDLIWGFYWHELQISKMVMTFFVPFAVSVYSAATSIPSIDQGRKGLSK
;
A
#
# COMPACT_ATOMS: atom_id res chain seq x y z
N MET A 1 -6.60 -16.04 7.03
CA MET A 1 -7.39 -15.43 5.93
C MET A 1 -8.52 -14.51 6.40
N LYS A 2 -9.32 -14.86 7.43
CA LYS A 2 -10.45 -14.03 7.90
C LYS A 2 -10.13 -12.56 8.22
N ARG A 3 -8.91 -12.28 8.70
CA ARG A 3 -8.43 -10.91 8.98
C ARG A 3 -8.27 -10.04 7.74
N PHE A 4 -7.84 -10.61 6.61
CA PHE A 4 -7.68 -9.87 5.36
C PHE A 4 -9.02 -9.34 4.85
N GLY A 5 -10.06 -10.18 4.92
CA GLY A 5 -11.43 -9.78 4.58
C GLY A 5 -11.98 -8.66 5.49
N GLN A 6 -11.58 -8.64 6.78
CA GLN A 6 -11.98 -7.57 7.70
C GLN A 6 -11.31 -6.23 7.40
N GLU A 7 -10.05 -6.23 6.96
CA GLU A 7 -9.34 -5.00 6.55
C GLU A 7 -9.99 -4.39 5.29
N ILE A 8 -10.38 -5.22 4.33
CA ILE A 8 -11.02 -4.77 3.08
C ILE A 8 -12.48 -4.36 3.30
N SER A 9 -13.22 -5.10 4.15
CA SER A 9 -14.63 -4.82 4.42
C SER A 9 -14.86 -3.51 5.17
N ASN A 10 -13.85 -3.01 5.90
CA ASN A 10 -13.96 -1.76 6.65
C ASN A 10 -13.54 -0.57 5.77
N ARG A 11 -14.51 0.23 5.32
CA ARG A 11 -14.26 1.36 4.42
C ARG A 11 -13.21 2.35 4.94
N LYS A 12 -13.14 2.61 6.26
CA LYS A 12 -12.15 3.53 6.84
C LYS A 12 -10.72 2.99 6.70
N LYS A 13 -10.55 1.68 6.96
CA LYS A 13 -9.25 1.00 6.82
C LYS A 13 -8.85 0.88 5.35
N LEU A 14 -9.80 0.50 4.50
CA LEU A 14 -9.60 0.47 3.06
C LEU A 14 -9.15 1.84 2.51
N PHE A 15 -9.78 2.93 2.94
CA PHE A 15 -9.38 4.28 2.53
C PHE A 15 -7.96 4.66 2.96
N LYS A 16 -7.53 4.20 4.15
CA LYS A 16 -6.15 4.37 4.62
C LYS A 16 -5.17 3.61 3.71
N HIS A 17 -5.47 2.35 3.39
CA HIS A 17 -4.63 1.54 2.49
C HIS A 17 -4.53 2.13 1.09
N ILE A 18 -5.65 2.62 0.54
CA ILE A 18 -5.68 3.32 -0.74
C ILE A 18 -4.85 4.61 -0.68
N LYS A 19 -4.98 5.41 0.38
CA LYS A 19 -4.18 6.64 0.56
C LYS A 19 -2.68 6.34 0.60
N THR A 20 -2.28 5.31 1.33
CA THR A 20 -0.88 4.85 1.36
C THR A 20 -0.42 4.40 -0.03
N ALA A 21 -1.22 3.58 -0.72
CA ALA A 21 -0.91 3.12 -2.07
C ALA A 21 -0.80 4.27 -3.08
N LEU A 22 -1.62 5.30 -2.95
CA LEU A 22 -1.61 6.45 -3.83
C LEU A 22 -0.40 7.36 -3.57
N PHE A 23 -0.09 7.62 -2.30
CA PHE A 23 1.09 8.42 -1.93
C PHE A 23 2.39 7.74 -2.33
N VAL A 24 2.57 6.48 -1.93
CA VAL A 24 3.78 5.69 -2.25
C VAL A 24 3.83 5.38 -3.74
N GLY A 25 2.69 5.07 -4.36
CA GLY A 25 2.58 4.81 -5.79
C GLY A 25 2.93 6.02 -6.65
N ILE A 26 2.57 7.25 -6.26
CA ILE A 26 3.00 8.47 -6.94
C ILE A 26 4.53 8.61 -6.89
N ILE A 27 5.15 8.40 -5.73
CA ILE A 27 6.61 8.47 -5.58
C ILE A 27 7.29 7.42 -6.46
N LEU A 28 6.81 6.17 -6.43
CA LEU A 28 7.34 5.10 -7.27
C LEU A 28 7.11 5.37 -8.76
N ASN A 29 5.98 5.95 -9.14
CA ASN A 29 5.69 6.30 -10.53
C ASN A 29 6.65 7.39 -11.04
N ILE A 30 6.94 8.39 -10.19
CA ILE A 30 7.93 9.43 -10.50
C ILE A 30 9.31 8.79 -10.70
N ILE A 31 9.79 7.94 -9.79
CA ILE A 31 11.11 7.31 -9.92
C ILE A 31 11.18 6.33 -11.11
N ASN A 32 10.12 5.56 -11.34
CA ASN A 32 10.10 4.49 -12.33
C ASN A 32 9.91 5.00 -13.78
N GLN A 33 9.33 6.19 -13.96
CA GLN A 33 9.07 6.77 -15.29
C GLN A 33 9.54 8.22 -15.42
N GLN A 34 10.46 8.68 -14.56
CA GLN A 34 11.06 10.02 -14.63
C GLN A 34 11.59 10.33 -16.03
N ASP A 35 12.35 9.43 -16.64
CA ASP A 35 12.95 9.69 -17.96
C ASP A 35 11.90 9.79 -19.08
N LEU A 36 10.79 9.04 -18.99
CA LEU A 36 9.69 9.08 -19.97
C LEU A 36 8.82 10.32 -19.81
N ILE A 37 8.57 10.76 -18.56
CA ILE A 37 7.77 11.95 -18.24
C ILE A 37 8.54 13.22 -18.63
N TRP A 38 9.84 13.28 -18.34
CA TRP A 38 10.68 14.43 -18.70
C TRP A 38 11.05 14.44 -20.18
N GLY A 39 11.12 13.27 -20.83
CA GLY A 39 11.37 13.13 -22.26
C GLY A 39 10.13 13.26 -23.17
N PHE A 40 8.92 13.43 -22.62
CA PHE A 40 7.64 13.45 -23.38
C PHE A 40 7.36 12.18 -24.22
N TYR A 41 7.96 11.03 -23.89
CA TYR A 41 7.78 9.77 -24.61
C TYR A 41 6.60 8.97 -24.04
N TRP A 42 5.38 9.45 -24.27
CA TRP A 42 4.14 8.81 -23.79
C TRP A 42 3.84 7.45 -24.46
N HIS A 43 4.47 7.15 -25.59
CA HIS A 43 4.24 5.93 -26.38
C HIS A 43 4.93 4.68 -25.79
N GLU A 44 5.99 4.86 -24.99
CA GLU A 44 6.78 3.79 -24.36
C GLU A 44 6.31 3.46 -22.93
N LEU A 45 5.17 4.04 -22.49
CA LEU A 45 4.65 3.82 -21.15
C LEU A 45 4.23 2.36 -20.96
N GLN A 46 5.06 1.60 -20.25
CA GLN A 46 4.75 0.23 -19.87
C GLN A 46 3.65 0.21 -18.79
N ILE A 47 2.40 0.05 -19.24
CA ILE A 47 1.19 -0.05 -18.40
C ILE A 47 1.35 -1.11 -17.30
N SER A 48 2.03 -2.22 -17.60
CA SER A 48 2.33 -3.29 -16.63
C SER A 48 3.14 -2.77 -15.42
N LYS A 49 4.16 -1.94 -15.67
CA LYS A 49 4.95 -1.31 -14.60
C LYS A 49 4.12 -0.31 -13.80
N MET A 50 3.27 0.45 -14.47
CA MET A 50 2.37 1.43 -13.83
C MET A 50 1.35 0.75 -12.91
N VAL A 51 0.78 -0.40 -13.30
CA VAL A 51 -0.14 -1.15 -12.43
C VAL A 51 0.60 -1.68 -11.19
N MET A 52 1.83 -2.19 -11.35
CA MET A 52 2.63 -2.67 -10.23
C MET A 52 3.03 -1.57 -9.24
N THR A 53 3.35 -0.36 -9.71
CA THR A 53 3.75 0.75 -8.82
C THR A 53 2.63 1.19 -7.87
N PHE A 54 1.36 0.98 -8.21
CA PHE A 54 0.24 1.22 -7.29
C PHE A 54 -0.22 -0.04 -6.55
N PHE A 55 -0.19 -1.20 -7.22
CA PHE A 55 -0.67 -2.46 -6.64
C PHE A 55 0.23 -2.96 -5.51
N VAL A 56 1.56 -2.86 -5.67
CA VAL A 56 2.54 -3.33 -4.67
C VAL A 56 2.38 -2.58 -3.34
N PRO A 57 2.40 -1.24 -3.26
CA PRO A 57 2.25 -0.55 -2.00
C PRO A 57 0.86 -0.73 -1.37
N PHE A 58 -0.20 -0.94 -2.16
CA PHE A 58 -1.50 -1.36 -1.65
C PHE A 58 -1.43 -2.73 -0.96
N ALA A 59 -0.91 -3.75 -1.66
CA ALA A 59 -0.81 -5.11 -1.15
C ALA A 59 0.06 -5.20 0.11
N VAL A 60 1.20 -4.50 0.14
CA VAL A 60 2.08 -4.41 1.31
C VAL A 60 1.37 -3.75 2.48
N SER A 61 0.60 -2.68 2.25
CA SER A 61 -0.16 -1.99 3.30
C SER A 61 -1.20 -2.91 3.94
N VAL A 62 -1.96 -3.65 3.13
CA VAL A 62 -2.98 -4.59 3.62
C VAL A 62 -2.34 -5.81 4.30
N TYR A 63 -1.25 -6.35 3.75
CA TYR A 63 -0.52 -7.46 4.36
C TYR A 63 0.07 -7.10 5.73
N SER A 64 0.66 -5.90 5.83
CA SER A 64 1.18 -5.37 7.09
C SER A 64 0.07 -5.20 8.12
N ALA A 65 -1.10 -4.68 7.75
CA ALA A 65 -2.24 -4.57 8.66
C ALA A 65 -2.84 -5.93 9.07
N ALA A 66 -2.91 -6.90 8.15
CA ALA A 66 -3.43 -8.23 8.45
C ALA A 66 -2.51 -9.04 9.37
N THR A 67 -1.20 -8.77 9.31
CA THR A 67 -0.16 -9.49 10.07
C THR A 67 0.24 -8.75 11.35
N SER A 68 0.05 -7.43 11.42
CA SER A 68 0.34 -6.65 12.62
C SER A 68 -0.68 -6.94 13.73
N ILE A 69 -0.14 -7.14 14.93
CA ILE A 69 -0.93 -7.18 16.16
C ILE A 69 -1.19 -5.72 16.55
N PRO A 70 -2.44 -5.29 16.79
CA PRO A 70 -2.71 -3.93 17.28
C PRO A 70 -1.85 -3.68 18.52
N SER A 71 -0.99 -2.66 18.47
CA SER A 71 -0.08 -2.28 19.55
C SER A 71 -0.78 -1.98 20.88
N ILE A 72 -2.10 -1.80 20.85
CA ILE A 72 -2.98 -1.69 22.03
C ILE A 72 -2.98 -2.98 22.88
N ASP A 73 -2.66 -4.16 22.31
CA ASP A 73 -2.61 -5.43 23.06
C ASP A 73 -1.25 -5.68 23.75
N GLN A 74 -0.15 -5.07 23.27
CA GLN A 74 1.17 -5.25 23.88
C GLN A 74 1.28 -4.56 25.25
N GLY A 75 0.57 -3.44 25.46
CA GLY A 75 0.51 -2.76 26.76
C GLY A 75 -0.22 -3.57 27.85
N ARG A 76 -1.18 -4.44 27.49
CA ARG A 76 -1.90 -5.29 28.47
C ARG A 76 -1.18 -6.59 28.79
N LYS A 77 -0.45 -7.18 27.84
CA LYS A 77 0.30 -8.44 28.05
C LYS A 77 1.63 -8.27 28.80
N GLY A 78 2.19 -7.06 28.82
CA GLY A 78 3.37 -6.73 29.64
C GLY A 78 3.08 -6.48 31.13
N LEU A 79 1.81 -6.25 31.49
CA LEU A 79 1.35 -6.02 32.88
C LEU A 79 0.83 -7.30 33.57
N SER A 80 0.84 -8.43 32.87
CA SER A 80 0.45 -9.74 33.39
C SER A 80 1.64 -10.70 33.40
N LYS A 81 2.83 -10.19 33.74
CA LYS A 81 4.00 -10.97 34.13
C LYS A 81 4.54 -10.43 35.44
#